data_AF-A0A267E1Q4-F1
#
_entry.id   AF-A0A267E1Q4-F1
#
_cell.length_a   1.000
_cell.length_b   1.000
_cell.length_c   1.000
_cell.angle_alpha   90.00
_cell.angle_beta   90.00
_cell.angle_gamma   90.00
#
_symmetry.space_group_name_H-M   'P 1'
#
loop_
_entity.id
_entity.type
_entity.pdbx_description
1 polymer ?
#
loop_
_entity_poly.entity_id
_entity_poly.type
_entity_poly.pdbx_seq_one_letter_code
_entity_poly.pdbx_strand_id
1 'polypeptide(L)'
;MRALCNRRSLICSQRDRGGTCFLLSIKLPFLSGLCVGAVVTFALFSLYNRQHVHVNTIYSSSSAAKIGLPKTLQRYEFYENYKELFRSMDESMYRFDRQGVLLPLMRLSKDEENWAYRAAAGRAWIRSQSVVVAATVRNGMAGLPSTMHYVQRLRALFSESWVVMVENESTDLTRSFLYNMTLTDPNMWLLGCGRINSPLPCKTNYRYSTKREHRPGPYHYRSFPEEVERGLMMSALRNMYMDYIYDHLADRATFLLIMDPDISWKEWDLDSITQGLYYFAAKPKLQQLCAHSTFNTHLYDPCTLSFYSNKHFGEDKKYPVVDYEKSVRFAPRSLPPVKVGSCFQAVSFYRMSALAPRRLRYRRSPGEWICEHNTLSRQLDEVYIDPQMRLNVSSENF
;
A
#
# COMPACT_ATOMS: atom_id res chain seq x y z
N MET A 1 30.95 20.16 38.23
CA MET A 1 32.00 19.17 37.87
C MET A 1 31.48 18.32 36.73
N ARG A 2 31.99 18.54 35.49
CA ARG A 2 32.79 17.59 34.68
C ARG A 2 32.08 16.24 34.42
N ALA A 3 31.92 15.73 33.20
CA ALA A 3 32.69 15.94 31.98
C ALA A 3 31.87 15.66 30.70
N LEU A 4 32.20 16.45 29.67
CA LEU A 4 31.95 16.24 28.25
C LEU A 4 32.76 15.04 27.74
N CYS A 5 32.24 14.30 26.77
CA CYS A 5 33.09 13.52 25.86
C CYS A 5 32.60 13.70 24.42
N ASN A 6 33.29 14.62 23.74
CA ASN A 6 33.32 14.83 22.30
C ASN A 6 34.26 13.78 21.68
N ARG A 7 33.88 13.12 20.58
CA ARG A 7 34.86 12.52 19.65
C ARG A 7 34.58 13.00 18.24
N ARG A 8 35.46 13.90 17.79
CA ARG A 8 35.73 14.18 16.38
C ARG A 8 36.64 13.10 15.81
N SER A 9 36.35 12.75 14.57
CA SER A 9 37.07 11.86 13.66
C SER A 9 38.09 12.62 12.80
N LEU A 10 38.91 11.83 12.08
CA LEU A 10 39.77 12.16 10.91
C LEU A 10 41.12 12.81 11.26
N ILE A 11 42.28 12.48 10.67
CA ILE A 11 42.66 11.96 9.34
C ILE A 11 44.00 11.20 9.47
N CYS A 12 44.23 10.15 8.67
CA CYS A 12 45.56 9.87 8.12
C CYS A 12 45.43 9.27 6.71
N SER A 13 46.25 9.78 5.81
CA SER A 13 46.38 9.42 4.39
C SER A 13 47.79 8.86 4.19
N GLN A 14 47.94 7.76 3.45
CA GLN A 14 48.87 7.67 2.30
C GLN A 14 48.95 6.25 1.70
N ARG A 15 49.45 6.26 0.47
CA ARG A 15 49.62 5.25 -0.57
C ARG A 15 50.72 4.19 -0.32
N ASP A 16 50.58 3.13 -1.12
CA ASP A 16 51.62 2.37 -1.84
C ASP A 16 52.33 1.15 -1.22
N ARG A 17 52.17 0.04 -1.97
CA ARG A 17 53.12 -1.04 -2.34
C ARG A 17 53.54 -2.11 -1.31
N GLY A 18 53.12 -3.34 -1.61
CA GLY A 18 54.02 -4.49 -1.80
C GLY A 18 54.23 -5.45 -0.63
N GLY A 19 54.04 -6.75 -0.91
CA GLY A 19 54.85 -7.81 -0.28
C GLY A 19 54.15 -8.80 0.67
N THR A 20 53.88 -9.98 0.11
CA THR A 20 54.09 -11.34 0.69
C THR A 20 53.39 -11.83 1.96
N CYS A 21 52.73 -12.98 1.79
CA CYS A 21 52.23 -13.92 2.81
C CYS A 21 53.34 -14.47 3.73
N PHE A 22 52.98 -14.91 4.96
CA PHE A 22 53.18 -16.29 5.44
C PHE A 22 52.49 -16.59 6.79
N LEU A 23 51.84 -17.76 6.81
CA LEU A 23 51.71 -18.82 7.84
C LEU A 23 51.32 -18.54 9.31
N LEU A 24 50.15 -19.10 9.64
CA LEU A 24 49.76 -19.90 10.82
C LEU A 24 50.82 -20.13 11.93
N SER A 25 50.42 -19.92 13.20
CA SER A 25 50.72 -20.88 14.27
C SER A 25 49.73 -20.75 15.42
N ILE A 26 49.04 -21.85 15.69
CA ILE A 26 48.29 -22.13 16.92
C ILE A 26 49.31 -22.36 18.04
N LYS A 27 49.05 -21.81 19.24
CA LYS A 27 49.55 -22.33 20.53
C LYS A 27 48.56 -21.94 21.64
N LEU A 28 47.77 -22.91 22.08
CA LEU A 28 47.27 -23.01 23.46
C LEU A 28 48.28 -23.86 24.24
N PRO A 29 48.51 -23.55 25.52
CA PRO A 29 48.28 -24.59 26.52
C PRO A 29 47.72 -24.10 27.88
N PHE A 30 46.93 -25.00 28.50
CA PHE A 30 46.88 -25.40 29.92
C PHE A 30 46.71 -24.31 31.02
N LEU A 31 45.65 -24.28 31.85
CA LEU A 31 45.03 -25.21 32.83
C LEU A 31 45.34 -24.79 34.27
N SER A 32 44.26 -24.56 35.04
CA SER A 32 44.07 -24.69 36.52
C SER A 32 43.20 -23.53 37.02
N GLY A 33 42.11 -23.69 37.79
CA GLY A 33 41.45 -24.87 38.34
C GLY A 33 40.17 -24.48 39.10
N LEU A 34 39.31 -25.49 39.28
CA LEU A 34 38.35 -25.77 40.37
C LEU A 34 37.40 -24.68 40.95
N CYS A 35 36.09 -24.92 40.79
CA CYS A 35 35.14 -25.28 41.87
C CYS A 35 33.74 -25.56 41.25
N VAL A 36 33.35 -26.83 41.09
CA VAL A 36 32.38 -27.60 41.91
C VAL A 36 30.96 -26.99 41.96
N GLY A 37 30.00 -27.70 41.38
CA GLY A 37 28.57 -27.39 41.46
C GLY A 37 27.67 -28.44 40.77
N ALA A 38 27.52 -29.58 41.44
CA ALA A 38 26.52 -30.66 41.37
C ALA A 38 25.60 -30.85 40.13
N VAL A 39 25.68 -32.09 39.63
CA VAL A 39 24.79 -32.78 38.68
C VAL A 39 23.59 -33.37 39.42
N VAL A 40 22.37 -33.23 38.88
CA VAL A 40 21.25 -34.17 39.11
C VAL A 40 20.56 -34.50 37.77
N THR A 41 20.92 -35.69 37.30
CA THR A 41 20.24 -36.75 36.56
C THR A 41 18.88 -36.51 35.85
N PHE A 42 18.91 -36.79 34.54
CA PHE A 42 17.82 -37.13 33.62
C PHE A 42 17.07 -38.42 34.00
N ALA A 43 15.77 -38.51 33.74
CA ALA A 43 15.19 -39.52 32.83
C ALA A 43 13.64 -39.57 32.83
N LEU A 44 13.10 -39.69 31.60
CA LEU A 44 11.86 -40.40 31.18
C LEU A 44 10.49 -39.82 31.57
N PHE A 45 9.71 -39.41 30.56
CA PHE A 45 8.63 -40.25 30.03
C PHE A 45 8.04 -39.62 28.74
N SER A 46 8.19 -40.33 27.63
CA SER A 46 7.30 -40.22 26.46
C SER A 46 6.27 -41.33 26.58
N LEU A 47 4.98 -40.99 26.47
CA LEU A 47 3.90 -41.70 25.76
C LEU A 47 2.52 -41.25 26.29
N TYR A 48 1.56 -41.23 25.36
CA TYR A 48 0.11 -41.39 25.60
C TYR A 48 -0.67 -40.22 26.23
N ASN A 49 -1.48 -39.50 25.42
CA ASN A 49 -2.87 -39.91 25.18
C ASN A 49 -3.61 -38.94 24.23
N ARG A 50 -4.17 -39.51 23.15
CA ARG A 50 -5.36 -38.99 22.47
C ARG A 50 -6.55 -39.28 23.38
N GLN A 51 -7.38 -38.29 23.69
CA GLN A 51 -8.81 -38.52 23.89
C GLN A 51 -9.66 -37.25 23.78
N HIS A 52 -10.71 -37.41 22.98
CA HIS A 52 -11.97 -36.68 22.86
C HIS A 52 -12.28 -35.54 23.85
N VAL A 53 -12.73 -34.42 23.29
CA VAL A 53 -13.80 -33.61 23.89
C VAL A 53 -14.90 -33.38 22.85
N HIS A 54 -16.00 -34.11 23.02
CA HIS A 54 -17.32 -33.75 22.53
C HIS A 54 -17.94 -32.81 23.56
N VAL A 55 -18.32 -31.58 23.18
CA VAL A 55 -19.42 -30.87 23.84
C VAL A 55 -20.21 -30.08 22.80
N ASN A 56 -21.41 -30.59 22.51
CA ASN A 56 -22.52 -29.81 22.01
C ASN A 56 -23.02 -28.91 23.13
N THR A 57 -23.07 -27.59 22.93
CA THR A 57 -24.03 -26.74 23.66
C THR A 57 -24.55 -25.62 22.77
N ILE A 58 -25.68 -25.90 22.14
CA ILE A 58 -26.91 -25.09 22.09
C ILE A 58 -26.72 -23.61 22.48
N TYR A 59 -26.81 -22.71 21.50
CA TYR A 59 -27.44 -21.42 21.70
C TYR A 59 -28.57 -21.24 20.68
N SER A 60 -29.77 -21.52 21.16
CA SER A 60 -31.02 -21.03 20.62
C SER A 60 -31.10 -19.53 20.90
N SER A 61 -31.23 -18.72 19.85
CA SER A 61 -32.00 -17.48 19.93
C SER A 61 -32.68 -17.22 18.59
N SER A 62 -33.94 -17.62 18.54
CA SER A 62 -34.93 -17.19 17.57
C SER A 62 -35.41 -15.78 17.91
N SER A 63 -35.29 -14.82 17.00
CA SER A 63 -36.36 -13.87 16.65
C SER A 63 -35.85 -12.77 15.70
N ALA A 64 -35.96 -13.01 14.39
CA ALA A 64 -36.15 -11.96 13.39
C ALA A 64 -36.62 -12.60 12.07
N ALA A 65 -37.94 -12.71 11.91
CA ALA A 65 -38.59 -12.76 10.60
C ALA A 65 -38.66 -11.29 10.09
N LYS A 66 -38.60 -10.88 8.82
CA LYS A 66 -38.96 -11.42 7.51
C LYS A 66 -38.27 -10.50 6.47
N ILE A 67 -37.42 -11.02 5.58
CA ILE A 67 -37.47 -10.82 4.11
C ILE A 67 -36.80 -12.07 3.53
N GLY A 68 -37.54 -12.82 2.72
CA GLY A 68 -37.17 -14.14 2.26
C GLY A 68 -36.12 -14.13 1.17
N LEU A 69 -34.99 -14.79 1.44
CA LEU A 69 -34.16 -15.46 0.45
C LEU A 69 -33.76 -16.83 1.03
N PRO A 70 -33.78 -17.93 0.26
CA PRO A 70 -33.42 -19.25 0.77
C PRO A 70 -31.96 -19.27 1.25
N LYS A 71 -31.74 -19.57 2.54
CA LYS A 71 -30.41 -19.66 3.18
C LYS A 71 -29.45 -20.64 2.50
N THR A 72 -29.97 -21.54 1.68
CA THR A 72 -29.22 -22.53 0.91
C THR A 72 -28.63 -21.97 -0.38
N LEU A 73 -29.28 -21.00 -1.04
CA LEU A 73 -28.75 -20.39 -2.28
C LEU A 73 -27.60 -19.41 -2.00
N GLN A 74 -27.68 -18.61 -0.94
CA GLN A 74 -26.59 -17.69 -0.57
C GLN A 74 -25.30 -18.40 -0.15
N ARG A 75 -25.40 -19.61 0.41
CA ARG A 75 -24.20 -20.40 0.75
C ARG A 75 -23.51 -20.99 -0.47
N TYR A 76 -24.27 -21.40 -1.48
CA TYR A 76 -23.70 -22.03 -2.67
C TYR A 76 -23.05 -21.00 -3.59
N GLU A 77 -23.73 -19.88 -3.88
CA GLU A 77 -23.12 -18.78 -4.63
C GLU A 77 -21.94 -18.15 -3.89
N PHE A 78 -22.02 -17.98 -2.56
CA PHE A 78 -20.87 -17.52 -1.78
C PHE A 78 -19.72 -18.52 -1.85
N TYR A 79 -19.97 -19.83 -1.76
CA TYR A 79 -18.94 -20.86 -1.77
C TYR A 79 -18.29 -21.05 -3.15
N GLU A 80 -19.05 -20.94 -4.24
CA GLU A 80 -18.49 -20.99 -5.59
C GLU A 80 -17.77 -19.68 -5.93
N ASN A 81 -18.29 -18.50 -5.55
CA ASN A 81 -17.53 -17.25 -5.59
C ASN A 81 -16.26 -17.30 -4.71
N TYR A 82 -16.31 -18.02 -3.60
CA TYR A 82 -15.19 -18.23 -2.68
C TYR A 82 -14.13 -19.15 -3.28
N LYS A 83 -14.51 -20.26 -3.93
CA LYS A 83 -13.58 -21.11 -4.69
C LYS A 83 -13.00 -20.39 -5.89
N GLU A 84 -13.80 -19.63 -6.63
CA GLU A 84 -13.35 -18.84 -7.76
C GLU A 84 -12.41 -17.71 -7.31
N LEU A 85 -12.66 -17.10 -6.15
CA LEU A 85 -11.74 -16.17 -5.49
C LEU A 85 -10.42 -16.85 -5.13
N PHE A 86 -10.45 -18.01 -4.47
CA PHE A 86 -9.23 -18.75 -4.12
C PHE A 86 -8.47 -19.23 -5.35
N ARG A 87 -9.18 -19.70 -6.38
CA ARG A 87 -8.61 -20.09 -7.67
C ARG A 87 -7.98 -18.88 -8.37
N SER A 88 -8.65 -17.72 -8.39
CA SER A 88 -8.12 -16.48 -8.97
C SER A 88 -6.93 -15.94 -8.17
N MET A 89 -6.96 -16.06 -6.83
CA MET A 89 -5.85 -15.70 -5.96
C MET A 89 -4.65 -16.62 -6.19
N ASP A 90 -4.85 -17.93 -6.21
CA ASP A 90 -3.79 -18.90 -6.52
C ASP A 90 -3.25 -18.66 -7.94
N GLU A 91 -4.12 -18.51 -8.95
CA GLU A 91 -3.73 -18.23 -10.35
C GLU A 91 -2.98 -16.89 -10.49
N SER A 92 -3.35 -15.85 -9.72
CA SER A 92 -2.62 -14.56 -9.67
C SER A 92 -1.29 -14.65 -8.92
N MET A 93 -1.14 -15.63 -8.03
CA MET A 93 0.10 -15.91 -7.28
C MET A 93 1.04 -16.87 -8.04
N TYR A 94 0.58 -17.53 -9.11
CA TYR A 94 1.38 -18.46 -9.91
C TYR A 94 2.17 -17.76 -11.02
N ARG A 95 3.47 -17.54 -10.73
CA ARG A 95 4.67 -17.73 -11.59
C ARG A 95 5.73 -16.65 -11.35
N PHE A 96 6.29 -16.67 -10.15
CA PHE A 96 7.71 -16.32 -9.98
C PHE A 96 8.41 -17.48 -9.28
N ASP A 97 8.34 -18.66 -9.88
CA ASP A 97 9.11 -19.83 -9.44
C ASP A 97 10.59 -19.60 -9.73
N ARG A 98 11.29 -19.08 -8.73
CA ARG A 98 12.67 -19.43 -8.34
C ARG A 98 13.06 -18.53 -7.15
N GLN A 99 13.47 -19.18 -6.04
CA GLN A 99 14.24 -18.50 -5.00
C GLN A 99 15.54 -17.96 -5.62
N GLY A 100 15.94 -16.75 -5.26
CA GLY A 100 17.14 -16.10 -5.78
C GLY A 100 16.97 -15.26 -7.06
N VAL A 101 15.76 -15.08 -7.57
CA VAL A 101 15.52 -14.22 -8.76
C VAL A 101 15.15 -12.80 -8.33
N LEU A 102 15.85 -11.84 -8.92
CA LEU A 102 15.68 -10.41 -8.68
C LEU A 102 14.29 -9.97 -9.11
N LEU A 103 13.72 -8.97 -8.43
CA LEU A 103 12.50 -8.34 -8.93
C LEU A 103 12.76 -7.76 -10.32
N PRO A 104 11.92 -8.05 -11.32
CA PRO A 104 12.14 -7.55 -12.67
C PRO A 104 12.03 -6.03 -12.68
N LEU A 105 13.12 -5.39 -13.12
CA LEU A 105 13.13 -3.98 -13.46
C LEU A 105 12.55 -3.76 -14.84
N MET A 106 11.88 -2.62 -15.04
CA MET A 106 11.58 -2.18 -16.40
C MET A 106 12.89 -1.87 -17.14
N ARG A 107 13.07 -2.45 -18.34
CA ARG A 107 14.20 -2.15 -19.20
C ARG A 107 14.04 -0.76 -19.82
N LEU A 108 15.09 0.04 -19.72
CA LEU A 108 15.22 1.38 -20.29
C LEU A 108 16.08 1.34 -21.56
N SER A 109 15.70 2.11 -22.58
CA SER A 109 16.57 2.55 -23.65
C SER A 109 17.56 3.61 -23.15
N LYS A 110 18.55 3.98 -23.97
CA LYS A 110 19.55 5.00 -23.62
C LYS A 110 18.92 6.37 -23.35
N ASP A 111 17.93 6.78 -24.15
CA ASP A 111 17.22 8.05 -23.93
C ASP A 111 16.32 7.96 -22.69
N GLU A 112 15.74 6.78 -22.45
CA GLU A 112 14.92 6.51 -21.27
C GLU A 112 15.72 6.51 -19.97
N GLU A 113 17.06 6.49 -19.96
CA GLU A 113 17.86 6.72 -18.76
C GLU A 113 17.78 8.19 -18.28
N ASN A 114 17.50 9.12 -19.20
CA ASN A 114 17.38 10.54 -18.89
C ASN A 114 16.00 10.87 -18.29
N TRP A 115 16.01 11.31 -17.03
CA TRP A 115 14.80 11.71 -16.32
C TRP A 115 14.04 12.84 -17.02
N ALA A 116 14.73 13.85 -17.54
CA ALA A 116 14.10 15.00 -18.19
C ALA A 116 13.39 14.59 -19.49
N TYR A 117 13.97 13.64 -20.22
CA TYR A 117 13.32 13.03 -21.38
C TYR A 117 12.01 12.34 -20.98
N ARG A 118 12.05 11.47 -19.96
CA ARG A 118 10.84 10.76 -19.48
C ARG A 118 9.76 11.73 -18.99
N ALA A 119 10.13 12.78 -18.24
CA ALA A 119 9.19 13.80 -17.78
C ALA A 119 8.53 14.54 -18.95
N ALA A 120 9.32 15.00 -19.94
CA ALA A 120 8.81 15.70 -21.11
C ALA A 120 7.92 14.80 -21.99
N ALA A 121 8.35 13.56 -22.24
CA ALA A 121 7.59 12.58 -23.01
C ALA A 121 6.29 12.18 -22.29
N GLY A 122 6.37 11.93 -20.98
CA GLY A 122 5.20 11.67 -20.14
C GLY A 122 4.21 12.82 -20.18
N ARG A 123 4.67 14.05 -20.01
CA ARG A 123 3.83 15.26 -20.08
C ARG A 123 3.16 15.43 -21.45
N ALA A 124 3.90 15.19 -22.55
CA ALA A 124 3.33 15.24 -23.89
C ALA A 124 2.25 14.18 -24.09
N TRP A 125 2.48 12.97 -23.60
CA TRP A 125 1.57 11.84 -23.74
C TRP A 125 0.28 11.99 -22.92
N ILE A 126 0.36 12.45 -21.66
CA ILE A 126 -0.84 12.57 -20.79
C ILE A 126 -1.83 13.63 -21.25
N ARG A 127 -1.40 14.59 -22.10
CA ARG A 127 -2.30 15.61 -22.68
C ARG A 127 -3.38 15.05 -23.58
N SER A 128 -3.27 13.80 -24.03
CA SER A 128 -4.32 13.10 -24.77
C SER A 128 -4.98 12.00 -23.96
N GLN A 129 -4.72 11.94 -22.65
CA GLN A 129 -5.26 10.94 -21.74
C GLN A 129 -6.24 11.61 -20.78
N SER A 130 -7.10 10.80 -20.17
CA SER A 130 -8.05 11.24 -19.16
C SER A 130 -7.82 10.53 -17.83
N VAL A 131 -8.18 11.19 -16.73
CA VAL A 131 -7.96 10.66 -15.38
C VAL A 131 -9.16 10.89 -14.46
N VAL A 132 -9.51 9.87 -13.68
CA VAL A 132 -10.37 10.03 -12.52
C VAL A 132 -9.51 9.99 -11.27
N VAL A 133 -9.61 11.01 -10.43
CA VAL A 133 -9.00 11.01 -9.09
C VAL A 133 -10.05 10.54 -8.10
N ALA A 134 -9.73 9.53 -7.30
CA ALA A 134 -10.64 8.95 -6.34
C ALA A 134 -10.03 8.84 -4.95
N ALA A 135 -10.82 9.11 -3.92
CA ALA A 135 -10.38 8.96 -2.55
C ALA A 135 -11.53 8.72 -1.57
N THR A 136 -11.18 8.14 -0.43
CA THR A 136 -12.03 8.11 0.77
C THR A 136 -11.45 9.05 1.81
N VAL A 137 -12.30 9.82 2.50
CA VAL A 137 -11.84 10.80 3.49
C VAL A 137 -12.76 10.85 4.71
N ARG A 138 -12.15 11.00 5.88
CA ARG A 138 -12.82 11.23 7.17
C ARG A 138 -11.94 12.13 8.01
N ASN A 139 -12.46 13.27 8.45
CA ASN A 139 -11.70 14.26 9.24
C ASN A 139 -10.37 14.69 8.59
N GLY A 140 -10.39 14.92 7.28
CA GLY A 140 -9.20 15.20 6.49
C GLY A 140 -8.83 16.69 6.40
N MET A 141 -9.52 17.59 7.10
CA MET A 141 -9.42 19.03 6.83
C MET A 141 -8.00 19.60 7.01
N ALA A 142 -7.15 18.96 7.82
CA ALA A 142 -5.75 19.35 7.99
C ALA A 142 -4.95 19.24 6.67
N GLY A 143 -5.08 18.13 5.94
CA GLY A 143 -4.33 17.87 4.70
C GLY A 143 -5.12 18.14 3.41
N LEU A 144 -6.44 18.18 3.49
CA LEU A 144 -7.30 18.18 2.31
C LEU A 144 -7.13 19.43 1.41
N PRO A 145 -7.03 20.67 1.92
CA PRO A 145 -6.85 21.84 1.05
C PRO A 145 -5.57 21.81 0.21
N SER A 146 -4.43 21.45 0.83
CA SER A 146 -3.15 21.37 0.13
C SER A 146 -3.13 20.21 -0.87
N THR A 147 -3.68 19.06 -0.47
CA THR A 147 -3.91 17.91 -1.35
C THR A 147 -4.73 18.30 -2.58
N MET A 148 -5.86 18.98 -2.40
CA MET A 148 -6.71 19.38 -3.52
C MET A 148 -6.05 20.40 -4.43
N HIS A 149 -5.22 21.29 -3.90
CA HIS A 149 -4.41 22.19 -4.71
C HIS A 149 -3.45 21.40 -5.63
N TYR A 150 -2.74 20.40 -5.12
CA TYR A 150 -1.85 19.57 -5.95
C TYR A 150 -2.61 18.70 -6.96
N VAL A 151 -3.77 18.15 -6.56
CA VAL A 151 -4.66 17.41 -7.46
C VAL A 151 -5.11 18.30 -8.62
N GLN A 152 -5.51 19.54 -8.37
CA GLN A 152 -5.90 20.49 -9.43
C GLN A 152 -4.75 20.76 -10.41
N ARG A 153 -3.53 20.97 -9.90
CA ARG A 153 -2.34 21.16 -10.75
C ARG A 153 -2.04 19.96 -11.62
N LEU A 154 -2.14 18.74 -11.06
CA LEU A 154 -1.93 17.50 -11.81
C LEU A 154 -3.03 17.28 -12.86
N ARG A 155 -4.29 17.49 -12.48
CA ARG A 155 -5.46 17.34 -13.35
C ARG A 155 -5.39 18.24 -14.58
N ALA A 156 -4.86 19.45 -14.44
CA ALA A 156 -4.68 20.40 -15.55
C ALA A 156 -3.73 19.90 -16.65
N LEU A 157 -2.99 18.80 -16.42
CA LEU A 157 -2.11 18.19 -17.44
C LEU A 157 -2.83 17.20 -18.36
N PHE A 158 -4.01 16.72 -17.98
CA PHE A 158 -4.81 15.74 -18.73
C PHE A 158 -5.82 16.44 -19.65
N SER A 159 -6.28 15.76 -20.71
CA SER A 159 -7.30 16.32 -21.60
C SER A 159 -8.67 16.42 -20.92
N GLU A 160 -9.01 15.41 -20.14
CA GLU A 160 -10.22 15.36 -19.32
C GLU A 160 -9.87 14.86 -17.92
N SER A 161 -10.51 15.41 -16.90
CA SER A 161 -10.27 14.94 -15.53
C SER A 161 -11.48 15.09 -14.63
N TRP A 162 -11.59 14.14 -13.71
CA TRP A 162 -12.67 14.06 -12.74
C TRP A 162 -12.15 13.82 -11.33
N VAL A 163 -12.98 14.13 -10.35
CA VAL A 163 -12.73 13.85 -8.93
C VAL A 163 -13.95 13.16 -8.33
N VAL A 164 -13.75 12.01 -7.71
CA VAL A 164 -14.79 11.25 -7.00
C VAL A 164 -14.34 11.05 -5.56
N MET A 165 -14.95 11.78 -4.63
CA MET A 165 -14.64 11.69 -3.20
C MET A 165 -15.75 10.95 -2.46
N VAL A 166 -15.39 9.98 -1.63
CA VAL A 166 -16.29 9.36 -0.66
C VAL A 166 -15.97 9.91 0.71
N GLU A 167 -16.88 10.71 1.26
CA GLU A 167 -16.73 11.23 2.63
C GLU A 167 -17.51 10.34 3.60
N ASN A 168 -16.90 10.03 4.74
CA ASN A 168 -17.48 9.17 5.76
C ASN A 168 -17.39 9.79 7.16
N GLU A 169 -18.51 10.32 7.66
CA GLU A 169 -18.69 10.65 9.08
C GLU A 169 -17.61 11.56 9.67
N SER A 170 -17.30 12.62 8.93
CA SER A 170 -16.43 13.69 9.38
C SER A 170 -17.17 14.60 10.37
N THR A 171 -16.47 14.99 11.42
CA THR A 171 -16.90 15.91 12.46
C THR A 171 -16.25 17.28 12.34
N ASP A 172 -15.28 17.43 11.43
CA ASP A 172 -14.63 18.69 11.08
C ASP A 172 -15.27 19.32 9.81
N LEU A 173 -14.58 20.30 9.22
CA LEU A 173 -15.05 21.01 8.01
C LEU A 173 -14.83 20.23 6.71
N THR A 174 -14.42 18.95 6.75
CA THR A 174 -14.17 18.13 5.54
C THR A 174 -15.39 18.11 4.61
N ARG A 175 -16.59 17.83 5.15
CA ARG A 175 -17.81 17.69 4.33
C ARG A 175 -18.20 18.99 3.64
N SER A 176 -18.19 20.11 4.37
CA SER A 176 -18.54 21.41 3.82
C SER A 176 -17.51 21.89 2.79
N PHE A 177 -16.23 21.65 3.03
CA PHE A 177 -15.16 21.93 2.07
C PHE A 177 -15.39 21.19 0.74
N LEU A 178 -15.58 19.85 0.80
CA LEU A 178 -15.80 19.04 -0.39
C LEU A 178 -17.08 19.43 -1.13
N TYR A 179 -18.17 19.68 -0.41
CA TYR A 179 -19.42 20.13 -1.02
C TYR A 179 -19.25 21.46 -1.76
N ASN A 180 -18.56 22.44 -1.18
CA ASN A 180 -18.30 23.72 -1.84
C ASN A 180 -17.48 23.53 -3.14
N MET A 181 -16.55 22.58 -3.16
CA MET A 181 -15.85 22.24 -4.40
C MET A 181 -16.79 21.68 -5.47
N THR A 182 -17.80 20.86 -5.13
CA THR A 182 -18.80 20.39 -6.10
C THR A 182 -19.65 21.50 -6.71
N LEU A 183 -19.76 22.66 -6.05
CA LEU A 183 -20.47 23.83 -6.58
C LEU A 183 -19.66 24.60 -7.62
N THR A 184 -18.34 24.42 -7.63
CA THR A 184 -17.40 25.18 -8.46
C THR A 184 -16.74 24.33 -9.54
N ASP A 185 -16.64 23.01 -9.34
CA ASP A 185 -16.09 22.06 -10.30
C ASP A 185 -17.18 21.06 -10.74
N PRO A 186 -17.71 21.17 -11.99
CA PRO A 186 -18.74 20.27 -12.49
C PRO A 186 -18.26 18.84 -12.70
N ASN A 187 -16.95 18.59 -12.66
CA ASN A 187 -16.33 17.28 -12.78
C ASN A 187 -15.96 16.69 -11.40
N MET A 188 -16.50 17.25 -10.32
CA MET A 188 -16.32 16.73 -8.96
C MET A 188 -17.61 16.14 -8.40
N TRP A 189 -17.50 14.92 -7.89
CA TRP A 189 -18.59 14.20 -7.23
C TRP A 189 -18.23 13.87 -5.79
N LEU A 190 -19.14 14.22 -4.90
CA LEU A 190 -19.09 13.90 -3.48
C LEU A 190 -20.14 12.81 -3.18
N LEU A 191 -19.62 11.62 -2.90
CA LEU A 191 -20.36 10.45 -2.48
C LEU A 191 -20.39 10.35 -0.95
N GLY A 192 -21.22 9.45 -0.44
CA GLY A 192 -21.38 9.16 0.97
C GLY A 192 -22.80 8.69 1.27
N CYS A 193 -23.28 8.98 2.48
CA CYS A 193 -24.64 8.64 2.88
C CYS A 193 -25.64 9.57 2.17
N GLY A 194 -26.56 9.01 1.40
CA GLY A 194 -27.66 9.75 0.79
C GLY A 194 -27.38 10.19 -0.65
N ARG A 195 -27.82 11.40 -1.01
CA ARG A 195 -27.73 11.89 -2.40
C ARG A 195 -26.30 12.31 -2.73
N ILE A 196 -25.89 12.03 -3.96
CA ILE A 196 -24.64 12.55 -4.54
C ILE A 196 -24.65 14.08 -4.44
N ASN A 197 -23.49 14.67 -4.12
CA ASN A 197 -23.31 16.11 -3.92
C ASN A 197 -24.22 16.71 -2.84
N SER A 198 -24.52 15.95 -1.79
CA SER A 198 -25.30 16.45 -0.65
C SER A 198 -24.40 17.18 0.37
N PRO A 199 -24.83 18.34 0.92
CA PRO A 199 -24.13 18.98 2.04
C PRO A 199 -24.37 18.24 3.37
N LEU A 200 -25.33 17.32 3.43
CA LEU A 200 -25.70 16.63 4.66
C LEU A 200 -24.56 15.71 5.12
N PRO A 201 -24.31 15.62 6.44
CA PRO A 201 -23.26 14.76 6.96
C PRO A 201 -23.58 13.29 6.70
N CYS A 202 -22.57 12.52 6.29
CA CYS A 202 -22.71 11.07 6.22
C CYS A 202 -22.61 10.47 7.62
N LYS A 203 -23.67 9.83 8.12
CA LYS A 203 -23.65 9.12 9.40
C LYS A 203 -23.81 7.63 9.16
N THR A 204 -22.71 6.89 9.21
CA THR A 204 -22.76 5.42 9.08
C THR A 204 -23.13 4.76 10.40
N ASN A 205 -22.86 5.41 11.54
CA ASN A 205 -23.10 4.89 12.88
C ASN A 205 -22.46 3.50 13.08
N TYR A 206 -21.31 3.28 12.46
CA TYR A 206 -20.65 1.98 12.48
C TYR A 206 -20.12 1.66 13.88
N ARG A 207 -20.51 0.48 14.38
CA ARG A 207 -20.01 -0.08 15.63
C ARG A 207 -19.39 -1.43 15.34
N TYR A 208 -18.24 -1.67 15.97
CA TYR A 208 -17.59 -2.96 15.90
C TYR A 208 -18.44 -4.06 16.58
N SER A 209 -18.11 -5.33 16.34
CA SER A 209 -18.71 -6.46 17.06
C SER A 209 -18.55 -6.36 18.58
N THR A 210 -17.47 -5.72 19.04
CA THR A 210 -17.21 -5.35 20.44
C THR A 210 -18.16 -4.27 21.00
N LYS A 211 -19.07 -3.74 20.16
CA LYS A 211 -19.97 -2.60 20.43
C LYS A 211 -19.30 -1.25 20.59
N ARG A 212 -17.96 -1.20 20.48
CA ARG A 212 -17.23 0.06 20.51
C ARG A 212 -17.49 0.85 19.22
N GLU A 213 -17.59 2.16 19.38
CA GLU A 213 -17.74 3.09 18.26
C GLU A 213 -16.44 3.19 17.45
N HIS A 214 -16.55 3.23 16.13
CA HIS A 214 -15.40 3.45 15.27
C HIS A 214 -14.94 4.91 15.33
N ARG A 215 -13.74 5.14 15.86
CA ARG A 215 -13.08 6.45 15.87
C ARG A 215 -11.92 6.52 14.86
N PRO A 216 -11.82 7.60 14.07
CA PRO A 216 -10.71 7.80 13.14
C PRO A 216 -9.41 8.09 13.88
N GLY A 217 -8.28 7.82 13.23
CA GLY A 217 -6.95 8.16 13.74
C GLY A 217 -6.08 6.95 14.14
N PRO A 218 -4.75 7.14 14.16
CA PRO A 218 -3.78 6.06 14.38
C PRO A 218 -3.63 5.68 15.87
N TYR A 219 -3.99 6.56 16.80
CA TYR A 219 -3.74 6.39 18.24
C TYR A 219 -4.82 5.62 19.01
N HIS A 220 -5.80 5.05 18.32
CA HIS A 220 -6.82 4.22 18.96
C HIS A 220 -6.36 2.77 19.02
N TYR A 221 -6.16 2.24 20.23
CA TYR A 221 -5.95 0.80 20.43
C TYR A 221 -7.16 0.04 19.89
N ARG A 222 -6.96 -0.90 18.96
CA ARG A 222 -8.00 -1.77 18.42
C ARG A 222 -7.64 -3.23 18.69
N SER A 223 -8.64 -4.01 19.04
CA SER A 223 -8.49 -5.47 19.07
C SER A 223 -8.33 -6.01 17.64
N PHE A 224 -7.78 -7.21 17.49
CA PHE A 224 -7.63 -7.83 16.17
C PHE A 224 -8.96 -7.92 15.38
N PRO A 225 -10.11 -8.34 15.96
CA PRO A 225 -11.40 -8.30 15.27
C PRO A 225 -11.79 -6.89 14.78
N GLU A 226 -11.54 -5.86 15.57
CA GLU A 226 -11.84 -4.47 15.20
C GLU A 226 -10.96 -3.98 14.04
N GLU A 227 -9.70 -4.42 13.93
CA GLU A 227 -8.85 -4.09 12.76
C GLU A 227 -9.32 -4.80 11.48
N VAL A 228 -9.77 -6.06 11.59
CA VAL A 228 -10.40 -6.77 10.47
C VAL A 228 -11.68 -6.06 10.03
N GLU A 229 -12.52 -5.68 10.99
CA GLU A 229 -13.76 -4.94 10.75
C GLU A 229 -13.52 -3.54 10.15
N ARG A 230 -12.53 -2.80 10.65
CA ARG A 230 -12.12 -1.50 10.11
C ARG A 230 -11.75 -1.61 8.64
N GLY A 231 -10.89 -2.55 8.25
CA GLY A 231 -10.50 -2.67 6.85
C GLY A 231 -11.63 -3.17 5.95
N LEU A 232 -12.62 -3.92 6.46
CA LEU A 232 -13.85 -4.24 5.73
C LEU A 232 -14.67 -2.97 5.45
N MET A 233 -14.83 -2.11 6.46
CA MET A 233 -15.50 -0.82 6.30
C MET A 233 -14.77 0.05 5.26
N MET A 234 -13.44 0.17 5.34
CA MET A 234 -12.66 0.93 4.35
C MET A 234 -12.78 0.35 2.94
N SER A 235 -12.80 -0.98 2.79
CA SER A 235 -13.02 -1.63 1.49
C SER A 235 -14.39 -1.27 0.92
N ALA A 236 -15.44 -1.29 1.75
CA ALA A 236 -16.79 -0.93 1.34
C ALA A 236 -16.88 0.53 0.88
N LEU A 237 -16.27 1.47 1.62
CA LEU A 237 -16.23 2.88 1.26
C LEU A 237 -15.46 3.11 -0.04
N ARG A 238 -14.30 2.47 -0.21
CA ARG A 238 -13.52 2.57 -1.45
C ARG A 238 -14.28 1.98 -2.64
N ASN A 239 -15.02 0.89 -2.44
CA ASN A 239 -15.86 0.32 -3.48
C ASN A 239 -17.02 1.25 -3.91
N MET A 240 -17.45 2.21 -3.09
CA MET A 240 -18.46 3.19 -3.51
C MET A 240 -17.98 4.06 -4.67
N TYR A 241 -16.74 4.59 -4.61
CA TYR A 241 -16.21 5.32 -5.76
C TYR A 241 -15.90 4.38 -6.93
N MET A 242 -15.45 3.15 -6.68
CA MET A 242 -15.17 2.19 -7.77
C MET A 242 -16.43 1.92 -8.58
N ASP A 243 -17.56 1.68 -7.92
CA ASP A 243 -18.84 1.42 -8.56
C ASP A 243 -19.32 2.63 -9.35
N TYR A 244 -19.24 3.83 -8.76
CA TYR A 244 -19.57 5.07 -9.47
C TYR A 244 -18.71 5.26 -10.73
N ILE A 245 -17.40 5.04 -10.61
CA ILE A 245 -16.46 5.19 -11.74
C ILE A 245 -16.78 4.18 -12.84
N TYR A 246 -17.05 2.93 -12.48
CA TYR A 246 -17.40 1.91 -13.47
C TYR A 246 -18.72 2.18 -14.18
N ASP A 247 -19.69 2.76 -13.49
CA ASP A 247 -21.02 2.99 -14.06
C ASP A 247 -21.10 4.28 -14.87
N HIS A 248 -20.19 5.24 -14.65
CA HIS A 248 -20.30 6.58 -15.23
C HIS A 248 -19.08 7.08 -16.01
N LEU A 249 -17.89 6.51 -15.77
CA LEU A 249 -16.63 7.09 -16.25
C LEU A 249 -15.68 6.06 -16.90
N ALA A 250 -15.95 4.76 -16.78
CA ALA A 250 -15.02 3.70 -17.19
C ALA A 250 -14.72 3.67 -18.69
N ASP A 251 -15.67 4.07 -19.52
CA ASP A 251 -15.54 4.17 -20.98
C ASP A 251 -14.77 5.41 -21.42
N ARG A 252 -14.71 6.44 -20.57
CA ARG A 252 -14.06 7.73 -20.87
C ARG A 252 -12.68 7.88 -20.24
N ALA A 253 -12.46 7.26 -19.10
CA ALA A 253 -11.25 7.40 -18.31
C ALA A 253 -10.13 6.45 -18.78
N THR A 254 -8.93 6.99 -19.06
CA THR A 254 -7.73 6.17 -19.28
C THR A 254 -7.18 5.66 -17.95
N PHE A 255 -7.18 6.54 -16.94
CA PHE A 255 -6.54 6.32 -15.66
C PHE A 255 -7.48 6.50 -14.48
N LEU A 256 -7.20 5.75 -13.43
CA LEU A 256 -7.69 5.99 -12.09
C LEU A 256 -6.49 6.31 -11.18
N LEU A 257 -6.49 7.50 -10.59
CA LEU A 257 -5.57 7.89 -9.52
C LEU A 257 -6.29 7.70 -8.20
N ILE A 258 -5.82 6.78 -7.36
CA ILE A 258 -6.33 6.63 -6.00
C ILE A 258 -5.34 7.27 -5.03
N MET A 259 -5.86 8.02 -4.06
CA MET A 259 -5.02 8.65 -3.05
C MET A 259 -5.66 8.74 -1.67
N ASP A 260 -4.83 8.96 -0.65
CA ASP A 260 -5.25 9.32 0.71
C ASP A 260 -5.16 10.86 0.87
N PRO A 261 -6.31 11.56 1.00
CA PRO A 261 -6.36 13.01 0.89
C PRO A 261 -6.30 13.73 2.24
N ASP A 262 -6.30 12.99 3.34
CA ASP A 262 -6.16 13.47 4.72
C ASP A 262 -4.70 13.68 5.13
N ILE A 263 -3.76 13.49 4.20
CA ILE A 263 -2.33 13.68 4.39
C ILE A 263 -1.93 15.09 3.95
N SER A 264 -1.31 15.88 4.83
CA SER A 264 -0.56 17.08 4.42
C SER A 264 0.72 16.69 3.68
N TRP A 265 0.86 17.19 2.45
CA TRP A 265 2.01 16.95 1.59
C TRP A 265 2.92 18.18 1.50
N LYS A 266 4.22 17.95 1.34
CA LYS A 266 5.09 18.95 0.70
C LYS A 266 4.69 19.09 -0.77
N GLU A 267 5.18 20.14 -1.42
CA GLU A 267 4.87 20.39 -2.82
C GLU A 267 5.14 19.16 -3.71
N TRP A 268 4.15 18.80 -4.52
CA TRP A 268 4.27 17.73 -5.50
C TRP A 268 5.14 18.19 -6.68
N ASP A 269 6.23 17.45 -6.92
CA ASP A 269 7.01 17.57 -8.15
C ASP A 269 6.25 16.89 -9.30
N LEU A 270 5.59 17.69 -10.14
CA LEU A 270 4.84 17.18 -11.29
C LEU A 270 5.75 16.51 -12.33
N ASP A 271 7.02 16.86 -12.43
CA ASP A 271 7.93 16.20 -13.38
C ASP A 271 8.27 14.79 -12.88
N SER A 272 8.42 14.62 -11.57
CA SER A 272 8.55 13.32 -10.91
C SER A 272 7.32 12.41 -11.11
N ILE A 273 6.11 12.98 -11.12
CA ILE A 273 4.88 12.24 -11.43
C ILE A 273 4.81 11.90 -12.92
N THR A 274 5.01 12.89 -13.79
CA THR A 274 4.86 12.70 -15.25
C THR A 274 5.90 11.75 -15.83
N GLN A 275 7.14 11.71 -15.30
CA GLN A 275 8.12 10.69 -15.71
C GLN A 275 7.71 9.27 -15.28
N GLY A 276 6.91 9.13 -14.23
CA GLY A 276 6.33 7.83 -13.86
C GLY A 276 5.20 7.44 -14.81
N LEU A 277 4.35 8.41 -15.16
CA LEU A 277 3.26 8.19 -16.12
C LEU A 277 3.76 7.84 -17.53
N TYR A 278 4.96 8.26 -17.91
CA TYR A 278 5.64 7.81 -19.13
C TYR A 278 5.67 6.27 -19.26
N TYR A 279 5.83 5.52 -18.16
CA TYR A 279 5.90 4.06 -18.21
C TYR A 279 4.59 3.41 -18.65
N PHE A 280 3.44 4.05 -18.45
CA PHE A 280 2.18 3.54 -19.02
C PHE A 280 2.14 3.68 -20.55
N ALA A 281 2.79 4.69 -21.12
CA ALA A 281 2.95 4.81 -22.57
C ALA A 281 3.92 3.75 -23.10
N ALA A 282 5.10 3.68 -22.49
CA ALA A 282 6.18 2.79 -22.92
C ALA A 282 5.86 1.30 -22.70
N LYS A 283 5.03 0.97 -21.70
CA LYS A 283 4.65 -0.40 -21.33
C LYS A 283 3.11 -0.52 -21.29
N PRO A 284 2.45 -0.83 -22.43
CA PRO A 284 0.99 -0.94 -22.49
C PRO A 284 0.39 -1.99 -21.55
N LYS A 285 1.17 -3.00 -21.15
CA LYS A 285 0.75 -4.02 -20.17
C LYS A 285 0.82 -3.55 -18.72
N LEU A 286 1.46 -2.42 -18.41
CA LEU A 286 1.50 -1.87 -17.05
C LEU A 286 0.07 -1.59 -16.56
N GLN A 287 -0.30 -2.18 -15.42
CA GLN A 287 -1.64 -2.07 -14.86
C GLN A 287 -1.68 -1.10 -13.68
N GLN A 288 -0.62 -1.06 -12.87
CA GLN A 288 -0.53 -0.17 -11.72
C GLN A 288 0.89 0.37 -11.50
N LEU A 289 0.98 1.64 -11.15
CA LEU A 289 2.21 2.30 -10.70
C LEU A 289 1.95 3.09 -9.42
N CYS A 290 2.74 2.87 -8.38
CA CYS A 290 2.64 3.62 -7.12
C CYS A 290 3.78 4.63 -6.97
N ALA A 291 3.47 5.74 -6.32
CA ALA A 291 4.47 6.69 -5.88
C ALA A 291 5.38 6.08 -4.79
N HIS A 292 6.57 6.63 -4.66
CA HIS A 292 7.43 6.44 -3.50
C HIS A 292 7.21 7.60 -2.52
N SER A 293 6.30 7.38 -1.58
CA SER A 293 5.95 8.38 -0.57
C SER A 293 6.81 8.23 0.68
N THR A 294 7.36 9.32 1.20
CA THR A 294 8.18 9.31 2.41
C THR A 294 7.69 10.30 3.47
N PHE A 295 7.77 9.89 4.73
CA PHE A 295 7.63 10.77 5.89
C PHE A 295 8.98 10.90 6.59
N ASN A 296 9.48 12.12 6.72
CA ASN A 296 10.86 12.40 7.12
C ASN A 296 11.86 11.64 6.23
N THR A 297 12.49 10.60 6.77
CA THR A 297 13.44 9.77 6.03
C THR A 297 13.00 8.32 5.86
N HIS A 298 11.72 8.06 6.16
CA HIS A 298 11.11 6.74 6.19
C HIS A 298 10.03 6.59 5.12
N LEU A 299 9.79 5.37 4.70
CA LEU A 299 8.69 5.05 3.80
C LEU A 299 7.36 5.36 4.49
N TYR A 300 6.45 6.02 3.78
CA TYR A 300 5.10 6.24 4.29
C TYR A 300 4.28 4.95 4.20
N ASP A 301 3.56 4.61 5.26
CA ASP A 301 2.64 3.47 5.32
C ASP A 301 3.18 2.16 4.70
N PRO A 302 4.25 1.57 5.27
CA PRO A 302 4.92 0.40 4.71
C PRO A 302 4.01 -0.84 4.62
N CYS A 303 2.89 -0.88 5.34
CA CYS A 303 1.96 -2.00 5.27
C CYS A 303 1.21 -2.09 3.93
N THR A 304 1.24 -1.01 3.13
CA THR A 304 0.66 -0.95 1.77
C THR A 304 1.62 -1.43 0.69
N LEU A 305 2.76 -1.98 1.08
CA LEU A 305 3.75 -2.48 0.16
C LEU A 305 4.05 -3.94 0.50
N SER A 306 3.77 -4.82 -0.45
CA SER A 306 4.08 -6.23 -0.34
C SER A 306 5.03 -6.64 -1.44
N PHE A 307 6.15 -7.21 -1.04
CA PHE A 307 7.00 -7.99 -1.91
C PHE A 307 6.58 -9.44 -1.82
N TYR A 308 6.64 -10.17 -2.94
CA TYR A 308 6.49 -11.62 -2.92
C TYR A 308 7.48 -12.20 -1.88
N SER A 309 6.96 -13.00 -0.95
CA SER A 309 7.64 -13.52 0.24
C SER A 309 9.10 -13.91 0.01
N ASN A 310 10.00 -13.43 0.88
CA ASN A 310 11.42 -13.83 1.01
C ASN A 310 12.32 -13.58 -0.21
N LYS A 311 12.12 -12.51 -0.98
CA LYS A 311 12.94 -12.24 -2.19
C LYS A 311 13.73 -10.95 -2.12
N HIS A 312 15.01 -11.07 -2.45
CA HIS A 312 16.03 -10.03 -2.44
C HIS A 312 16.13 -9.32 -3.80
N PHE A 313 16.53 -8.05 -3.79
CA PHE A 313 16.83 -7.26 -4.97
C PHE A 313 18.34 -7.32 -5.31
N GLY A 314 18.70 -7.48 -6.60
CA GLY A 314 20.08 -7.43 -7.14
C GLY A 314 20.95 -8.71 -7.13
N GLU A 315 21.39 -9.16 -8.32
CA GLU A 315 22.65 -9.88 -8.59
C GLU A 315 23.50 -8.88 -9.39
N ASP A 316 23.76 -7.75 -8.76
CA ASP A 316 24.94 -6.97 -9.09
C ASP A 316 25.83 -7.12 -7.86
N LYS A 317 27.01 -7.74 -8.00
CA LYS A 317 27.96 -7.98 -6.89
C LYS A 317 28.40 -6.69 -6.17
N LYS A 318 27.96 -5.53 -6.68
CA LYS A 318 28.26 -4.20 -6.16
C LYS A 318 27.36 -3.72 -5.01
N TYR A 319 26.15 -4.25 -4.85
CA TYR A 319 25.21 -3.72 -3.84
C TYR A 319 24.57 -4.86 -3.00
N PRO A 320 25.21 -5.26 -1.89
CA PRO A 320 24.72 -6.35 -1.05
C PRO A 320 23.53 -5.88 -0.20
N VAL A 321 22.51 -6.74 -0.12
CA VAL A 321 21.50 -6.80 0.95
C VAL A 321 21.02 -5.43 1.42
N VAL A 322 20.16 -4.81 0.63
CA VAL A 322 19.63 -3.50 0.99
C VAL A 322 18.22 -3.68 1.57
N ASP A 323 18.09 -3.37 2.86
CA ASP A 323 16.84 -3.00 3.52
C ASP A 323 16.01 -2.15 2.55
N TYR A 324 14.78 -2.54 2.22
CA TYR A 324 14.00 -1.91 1.16
C TYR A 324 13.90 -0.39 1.35
N GLU A 325 13.71 0.04 2.61
CA GLU A 325 13.65 1.45 2.96
C GLU A 325 14.97 2.14 2.62
N LYS A 326 16.12 1.50 2.90
CA LYS A 326 17.44 2.01 2.48
C LYS A 326 17.63 1.94 0.97
N SER A 327 17.11 0.92 0.29
CA SER A 327 17.29 0.68 -1.15
C SER A 327 16.64 1.76 -1.98
N VAL A 328 15.40 2.11 -1.64
CA VAL A 328 14.63 3.09 -2.38
C VAL A 328 14.97 4.50 -1.92
N ARG A 329 15.26 4.70 -0.63
CA ARG A 329 15.79 5.97 -0.10
C ARG A 329 17.08 6.39 -0.81
N PHE A 330 18.00 5.44 -0.99
CA PHE A 330 19.29 5.69 -1.65
C PHE A 330 19.29 5.26 -3.12
N ALA A 331 18.12 4.95 -3.69
CA ALA A 331 18.02 4.56 -5.09
C ALA A 331 18.61 5.67 -5.97
N PRO A 332 19.49 5.31 -6.93
CA PRO A 332 19.94 6.24 -7.95
C PRO A 332 18.75 6.91 -8.62
N ARG A 333 18.87 8.18 -9.02
CA ARG A 333 17.78 8.90 -9.70
C ARG A 333 17.38 8.30 -11.06
N SER A 334 18.16 7.36 -11.56
CA SER A 334 17.93 6.60 -12.78
C SER A 334 17.25 5.24 -12.56
N LEU A 335 16.96 4.84 -11.31
CA LEU A 335 16.39 3.53 -11.04
C LEU A 335 14.98 3.44 -11.66
N PRO A 336 14.73 2.51 -12.61
CA PRO A 336 13.40 2.31 -13.18
C PRO A 336 12.41 1.73 -12.16
N PRO A 337 11.11 1.70 -12.48
CA PRO A 337 10.10 1.06 -11.65
C PRO A 337 10.44 -0.40 -11.34
N VAL A 338 10.10 -0.80 -10.12
CA VAL A 338 10.38 -2.12 -9.55
C VAL A 338 9.07 -2.89 -9.41
N LYS A 339 9.03 -4.12 -9.92
CA LYS A 339 7.85 -4.98 -9.79
C LYS A 339 7.62 -5.38 -8.33
N VAL A 340 6.37 -5.34 -7.89
CA VAL A 340 5.97 -5.67 -6.51
C VAL A 340 4.69 -6.52 -6.51
N GLY A 341 4.38 -7.17 -5.39
CA GLY A 341 3.13 -7.96 -5.25
C GLY A 341 1.92 -7.08 -4.95
N SER A 342 2.13 -5.98 -4.24
CA SER A 342 1.15 -4.90 -4.08
C SER A 342 1.84 -3.61 -3.70
N CYS A 343 1.29 -2.47 -4.12
CA CYS A 343 1.68 -1.16 -3.62
C CYS A 343 0.45 -0.23 -3.55
N PHE A 344 0.55 0.85 -2.75
CA PHE A 344 -0.35 2.01 -2.81
C PHE A 344 0.38 3.28 -2.36
N GLN A 345 1.06 3.26 -1.20
CA GLN A 345 1.93 4.36 -0.74
C GLN A 345 1.25 5.74 -0.77
N ALA A 346 -0.02 5.79 -0.36
CA ALA A 346 -0.92 6.95 -0.40
C ALA A 346 -1.24 7.55 -1.78
N VAL A 347 -0.53 7.22 -2.85
CA VAL A 347 -0.79 7.70 -4.22
C VAL A 347 -0.45 6.61 -5.23
N SER A 348 -1.45 6.14 -5.98
CA SER A 348 -1.26 5.14 -7.02
C SER A 348 -2.12 5.38 -8.26
N PHE A 349 -1.51 5.19 -9.42
CA PHE A 349 -2.17 5.20 -10.71
C PHE A 349 -2.48 3.78 -11.17
N TYR A 350 -3.68 3.60 -11.71
CA TYR A 350 -4.18 2.37 -12.28
C TYR A 350 -4.65 2.62 -13.71
N ARG A 351 -4.39 1.65 -14.60
CA ARG A 351 -4.95 1.66 -15.94
C ARG A 351 -6.41 1.19 -15.89
N MET A 352 -7.34 2.02 -16.39
CA MET A 352 -8.76 1.69 -16.37
C MET A 352 -9.10 0.45 -17.18
N SER A 353 -8.42 0.22 -18.30
CA SER A 353 -8.62 -0.98 -19.12
C SER A 353 -8.24 -2.29 -18.41
N ALA A 354 -7.46 -2.25 -17.33
CA ALA A 354 -7.16 -3.42 -16.50
C ALA A 354 -8.21 -3.65 -15.40
N LEU A 355 -8.90 -2.59 -14.99
CA LEU A 355 -9.87 -2.56 -13.89
C LEU A 355 -11.31 -2.79 -14.37
N ALA A 356 -11.77 -1.98 -15.33
CA ALA A 356 -13.18 -1.87 -15.70
C ALA A 356 -13.77 -3.16 -16.30
N PRO A 357 -13.12 -3.88 -17.25
CA PRO A 357 -13.71 -5.08 -17.83
C PRO A 357 -14.00 -6.20 -16.81
N ARG A 358 -13.20 -6.26 -15.75
CA ARG A 358 -13.35 -7.24 -14.65
C ARG A 358 -14.10 -6.67 -13.44
N ARG A 359 -14.45 -5.37 -13.47
CA ARG A 359 -15.01 -4.60 -12.34
C ARG A 359 -14.30 -4.94 -11.02
N LEU A 360 -12.97 -4.83 -11.03
CA LEU A 360 -12.17 -5.16 -9.86
C LEU A 360 -12.56 -4.31 -8.65
N ARG A 361 -12.59 -4.91 -7.47
CA ARG A 361 -13.03 -4.25 -6.24
C ARG A 361 -12.04 -4.51 -5.12
N TYR A 362 -12.04 -3.66 -4.11
CA TYR A 362 -11.38 -3.94 -2.83
C TYR A 362 -12.06 -5.15 -2.20
N ARG A 363 -11.37 -6.29 -2.20
CA ARG A 363 -11.88 -7.60 -1.74
C ARG A 363 -10.92 -8.16 -0.69
N ARG A 364 -11.32 -8.12 0.58
CA ARG A 364 -10.57 -8.75 1.67
C ARG A 364 -11.00 -10.20 1.83
N SER A 365 -10.03 -11.07 2.08
CA SER A 365 -10.31 -12.44 2.51
C SER A 365 -10.83 -12.45 3.96
N PRO A 366 -11.68 -13.41 4.35
CA PRO A 366 -12.12 -13.54 5.74
C PRO A 366 -10.94 -13.63 6.71
N GLY A 367 -10.94 -12.78 7.75
CA GLY A 367 -9.86 -12.73 8.74
C GLY A 367 -8.56 -12.06 8.26
N GLU A 368 -8.52 -11.57 7.02
CA GLU A 368 -7.38 -10.81 6.54
C GLU A 368 -7.25 -9.49 7.31
N TRP A 369 -6.08 -9.27 7.91
CA TRP A 369 -5.77 -8.04 8.65
C TRP A 369 -4.90 -7.07 7.85
N ILE A 370 -4.34 -7.52 6.71
CA ILE A 370 -3.53 -6.69 5.85
C ILE A 370 -4.37 -5.52 5.31
N CYS A 371 -3.73 -4.35 5.19
CA CYS A 371 -4.36 -3.13 4.71
C CYS A 371 -5.12 -3.34 3.40
N GLU A 372 -6.34 -2.80 3.32
CA GLU A 372 -7.25 -2.97 2.20
C GLU A 372 -6.68 -2.44 0.89
N HIS A 373 -5.79 -1.44 0.96
CA HIS A 373 -5.06 -0.90 -0.19
C HIS A 373 -4.41 -1.99 -1.06
N ASN A 374 -3.91 -3.06 -0.43
CA ASN A 374 -3.25 -4.15 -1.13
C ASN A 374 -4.21 -5.06 -1.90
N THR A 375 -5.48 -5.11 -1.50
CA THR A 375 -6.44 -6.07 -2.05
C THR A 375 -6.77 -5.82 -3.52
N LEU A 376 -6.84 -4.55 -3.93
CA LEU A 376 -7.05 -4.21 -5.34
C LEU A 376 -5.80 -4.57 -6.16
N SER A 377 -4.62 -4.17 -5.68
CA SER A 377 -3.34 -4.40 -6.35
C SER A 377 -3.04 -5.90 -6.58
N ARG A 378 -3.38 -6.78 -5.65
CA ARG A 378 -3.16 -8.23 -5.80
C ARG A 378 -3.99 -8.90 -6.88
N GLN A 379 -5.02 -8.24 -7.39
CA GLN A 379 -5.83 -8.73 -8.52
C GLN A 379 -5.22 -8.33 -9.90
N LEU A 380 -4.05 -7.69 -9.87
CA LEU A 380 -3.31 -7.19 -11.03
C LEU A 380 -1.99 -7.95 -11.18
N ASP A 381 -1.57 -8.14 -12.44
CA ASP A 381 -0.38 -8.90 -12.81
C ASP A 381 0.86 -8.01 -12.99
N GLU A 382 0.65 -6.74 -13.35
CA GLU A 382 1.72 -5.78 -13.67
C GLU A 382 1.65 -4.58 -12.73
N VAL A 383 2.11 -4.81 -11.50
CA VAL A 383 2.15 -3.84 -10.40
C VAL A 383 3.59 -3.43 -10.10
N TYR A 384 3.83 -2.12 -10.08
CA TYR A 384 5.16 -1.55 -9.89
C TYR A 384 5.13 -0.38 -8.90
N ILE A 385 6.22 -0.19 -8.17
CA ILE A 385 6.50 1.08 -7.50
C ILE A 385 7.55 1.85 -8.30
N ASP A 386 7.42 3.17 -8.39
CA ASP A 386 8.40 4.06 -8.99
C ASP A 386 9.22 4.80 -7.91
N PRO A 387 10.50 4.42 -7.68
CA PRO A 387 11.44 5.11 -6.78
C PRO A 387 11.67 6.59 -7.09
N GLN A 388 11.38 7.02 -8.32
CA GLN A 388 11.57 8.38 -8.81
C GLN A 388 10.30 9.22 -8.76
N MET A 389 9.12 8.61 -8.60
CA MET A 389 7.86 9.31 -8.31
C MET A 389 7.81 9.64 -6.81
N ARG A 390 8.63 10.61 -6.37
CA ARG A 390 8.86 10.89 -4.95
C ARG A 390 7.87 11.92 -4.42
N LEU A 391 7.08 11.51 -3.43
CA LEU A 391 6.17 12.39 -2.72
C LEU A 391 6.58 12.46 -1.24
N ASN A 392 6.47 13.63 -0.63
CA ASN A 392 6.91 13.84 0.75
C ASN A 392 5.74 14.28 1.61
N VAL A 393 5.50 13.55 2.69
CA VAL A 393 4.51 13.89 3.71
C VAL A 393 5.09 14.97 4.63
N SER A 394 4.28 15.99 4.93
CA SER A 394 4.60 17.06 5.88
C SER A 394 4.42 16.58 7.33
N SER A 395 5.19 17.16 8.26
CA SER A 395 5.08 16.89 9.70
C SER A 395 3.82 17.47 10.35
N GLU A 396 3.07 18.30 9.64
CA GLU A 396 1.89 19.00 10.18
C GLU A 396 0.70 18.07 10.53
N ASN A 397 0.78 16.76 10.26
CA ASN A 397 -0.29 15.78 10.54
C ASN A 397 -0.11 14.94 11.80
N PHE A 398 1.03 15.05 12.51
CA PHE A 398 1.40 14.14 13.60
C PHE A 398 1.65 14.84 14.92
#